data_AF-A0A645JLS0-F1
#
_entry.id   AF-A0A645JLS0-F1
#
_cell.length_a   1.000
_cell.length_b   1.000
_cell.length_c   1.000
_cell.angle_alpha   90.00
_cell.angle_beta   90.00
_cell.angle_gamma   90.00
#
_symmetry.space_group_name_H-M   'P 1'
#
loop_
_entity.id
_entity.type
_entity.pdbx_description
1 polymer ?
#
loop_
_entity_poly.entity_id
_entity_poly.type
_entity_poly.pdbx_seq_one_letter_code
_entity_poly.pdbx_strand_id
1 'polypeptide(L)'
;MGKGKKFAILDAGMNDLIRPALYQANHKLQNITSVGRVLKYDVVGPICESSDRFGKNIAMPETQRGDLVAIRSAGAYGQVMGMRYNQKDLAPQYYSE
;
A
#
# COMPACT_ATOMS: atom_id res chain seq x y z
N MET A 1 12.77 -3.91 13.70
CA MET A 1 12.75 -4.34 12.28
C MET A 1 13.52 -5.65 12.15
N GLY A 2 12.91 -6.70 11.60
CA GLY A 2 13.53 -8.02 11.51
C GLY A 2 14.64 -8.06 10.45
N LYS A 3 15.83 -8.53 10.83
CA LYS A 3 16.95 -8.75 9.91
C LYS A 3 16.50 -9.67 8.76
N GLY A 4 16.71 -9.24 7.51
CA GLY A 4 16.42 -10.02 6.30
C GLY A 4 15.07 -9.77 5.63
N LYS A 5 14.19 -8.93 6.18
CA LYS A 5 12.95 -8.54 5.50
C LYS A 5 13.15 -7.32 4.61
N LYS A 6 12.66 -7.38 3.36
CA LYS A 6 12.57 -6.21 2.49
C LYS A 6 11.24 -5.50 2.74
N PHE A 7 11.27 -4.18 2.79
CA PHE A 7 10.08 -3.33 2.93
C PHE A 7 9.88 -2.53 1.66
N ALA A 8 8.64 -2.51 1.16
CA ALA A 8 8.22 -1.58 0.13
C ALA A 8 7.34 -0.52 0.81
N ILE A 9 7.89 0.68 0.95
CA ILE A 9 7.19 1.81 1.57
C ILE A 9 6.49 2.57 0.45
N LEU A 10 5.17 2.64 0.52
CA LEU A 10 4.32 3.38 -0.41
C LEU A 10 4.09 4.81 0.12
N ASP A 11 3.64 5.68 -0.77
CA ASP A 11 3.14 7.01 -0.43
C ASP A 11 1.66 6.99 0.03
N ALA A 12 0.91 5.94 -0.33
CA ALA A 12 -0.39 5.62 0.23
C ALA A 12 -0.25 5.03 1.65
N GLY A 13 -1.17 5.38 2.55
CA GLY A 13 -1.21 4.82 3.92
C GLY A 13 -2.61 4.35 4.33
N MET A 14 -2.73 3.90 5.59
CA MET A 14 -4.01 3.54 6.20
C MET A 14 -5.01 4.70 6.22
N ASN A 15 -4.52 5.94 6.11
CA ASN A 15 -5.32 7.15 5.96
C ASN A 15 -6.06 7.20 4.60
N ASP A 16 -5.53 6.54 3.56
CA ASP A 16 -6.14 6.44 2.23
C ASP A 16 -6.97 5.15 2.08
N LEU A 17 -6.52 4.05 2.68
CA LEU A 17 -7.21 2.76 2.70
C LEU A 17 -7.04 2.08 4.05
N ILE A 18 -8.00 2.30 4.96
CA ILE A 18 -7.93 1.84 6.35
C ILE A 18 -8.23 0.33 6.52
N ARG A 19 -8.85 -0.31 5.53
CA ARG A 19 -9.37 -1.69 5.65
C ARG A 19 -8.32 -2.73 6.05
N PRO A 20 -7.07 -2.72 5.55
CA PRO A 20 -6.03 -3.64 6.04
C PRO A 20 -5.69 -3.43 7.51
N ALA A 21 -5.68 -2.19 7.99
CA ALA A 21 -5.41 -1.88 9.39
C ALA A 21 -6.58 -2.24 10.32
N LEU A 22 -7.83 -1.96 9.88
CA LEU A 22 -9.03 -2.11 10.70
C LEU A 22 -9.60 -3.54 10.68
N TYR A 23 -9.65 -4.16 9.50
CA TYR A 23 -10.31 -5.46 9.30
C TYR A 23 -9.34 -6.58 8.94
N GLN A 24 -8.03 -6.30 8.85
CA GLN A 24 -7.05 -7.22 8.26
C GLN A 24 -7.46 -7.68 6.85
N ALA A 25 -8.14 -6.79 6.11
CA ALA A 25 -8.61 -7.09 4.77
C ALA A 25 -7.44 -7.31 3.81
N ASN A 26 -7.52 -8.36 3.00
CA ASN A 26 -6.52 -8.66 1.99
C ASN A 26 -6.81 -7.93 0.68
N HIS A 27 -5.81 -7.22 0.17
CA HIS A 27 -5.85 -6.55 -1.13
C HIS A 27 -4.75 -7.10 -2.03
N LYS A 28 -5.05 -7.32 -3.31
CA LYS A 28 -4.02 -7.74 -4.28
C LYS A 28 -3.11 -6.55 -4.59
N LEU A 29 -1.85 -6.68 -4.20
CA LEU A 29 -0.79 -5.72 -4.43
C LEU A 29 0.01 -6.12 -5.68
N GLN A 30 0.25 -5.18 -6.59
CA GLN A 30 1.04 -5.43 -7.80
C GLN A 30 1.88 -4.21 -8.16
N ASN A 31 3.19 -4.40 -8.35
CA ASN A 31 4.01 -3.42 -9.05
C ASN A 31 3.67 -3.47 -10.55
N ILE A 32 3.30 -2.32 -11.12
CA ILE A 32 2.84 -2.18 -12.52
C ILE A 32 3.89 -1.55 -13.44
N THR A 33 5.03 -1.11 -12.91
CA THR A 33 6.12 -0.48 -13.68
C THR A 33 7.36 -1.38 -13.81
N SER A 34 7.53 -2.36 -12.92
CA SER A 34 8.66 -3.29 -12.93
C SER A 34 8.27 -4.70 -13.37
N VAL A 35 9.14 -5.32 -14.16
CA VAL A 35 9.05 -6.74 -14.60
C VAL A 35 10.27 -7.56 -14.16
N GLY A 36 11.02 -7.06 -13.18
CA GLY A 36 12.25 -7.69 -12.68
C GLY A 36 12.02 -8.98 -11.88
N ARG A 37 13.10 -9.47 -11.26
CA ARG A 37 13.07 -10.65 -10.41
C ARG A 37 12.03 -10.50 -9.29
N VAL A 38 11.26 -11.54 -9.04
CA VAL A 38 10.29 -11.56 -7.93
C VAL A 38 11.02 -11.67 -6.60
N LEU A 39 10.68 -10.75 -5.69
CA LEU A 39 11.17 -10.67 -4.32
C LEU A 39 9.98 -10.56 -3.35
N LYS A 40 10.22 -10.88 -2.08
CA LYS A 40 9.21 -10.82 -1.02
C LYS A 40 9.35 -9.53 -0.23
N TYR A 41 8.25 -8.78 -0.10
CA TYR A 41 8.19 -7.51 0.60
C TYR A 41 7.09 -7.49 1.66
N ASP A 42 7.36 -6.83 2.78
CA ASP A 42 6.31 -6.29 3.64
C ASP A 42 5.94 -4.90 3.08
N VAL A 43 4.69 -4.74 2.62
CA VAL A 43 4.21 -3.51 1.96
C VAL A 43 3.52 -2.64 3.00
N VAL A 44 4.07 -1.46 3.23
CA VAL A 44 3.69 -0.54 4.31
C VAL A 44 3.48 0.87 3.77
N GLY A 45 2.72 1.69 4.48
CA GLY A 45 2.58 3.11 4.17
C GLY A 45 3.57 3.99 4.96
N PRO A 46 3.43 5.32 4.85
CA PRO A 46 4.30 6.30 5.50
C PRO A 46 3.81 6.74 6.88
N ILE A 47 2.67 6.24 7.36
CA ILE A 47 2.08 6.64 8.64
C ILE A 47 2.90 6.06 9.80
N CYS A 48 3.11 6.86 10.85
CA CYS A 48 3.84 6.47 12.05
C CYS A 48 2.99 5.55 12.95
N GLU A 49 2.44 4.48 12.39
CA GLU A 49 1.63 3.50 13.10
C GLU A 49 1.99 2.06 12.64
N SER A 50 2.04 1.15 13.61
CA SER A 50 2.42 -0.25 13.39
C SER A 50 1.45 -1.02 12.50
N SER A 51 0.18 -0.57 12.48
CA SER A 51 -0.91 -1.10 11.67
C SER A 51 -0.95 -0.55 10.26
N ASP A 52 -0.12 0.44 9.91
CA ASP A 52 -0.01 0.99 8.55
C ASP A 52 0.70 0.03 7.59
N ARG A 53 0.02 -1.07 7.30
CA ARG A 53 0.52 -2.18 6.50
C ARG A 53 -0.58 -2.71 5.59
N PHE A 54 -0.29 -2.74 4.30
CA PHE A 54 -1.19 -3.30 3.28
C PHE A 54 -1.02 -4.80 3.13
N GLY A 55 0.19 -5.34 3.37
CA GLY A 55 0.45 -6.77 3.23
C GLY A 55 1.78 -7.22 3.84
N LYS A 56 1.87 -8.50 4.19
CA LYS A 56 3.09 -9.15 4.68
C LYS A 56 3.54 -10.19 3.66
N ASN A 57 4.85 -10.30 3.42
CA ASN A 57 5.45 -11.34 2.58
C ASN A 57 4.85 -11.41 1.16
N ILE A 58 4.57 -10.25 0.57
CA ILE A 58 3.98 -10.12 -0.77
C ILE A 58 5.07 -10.32 -1.82
N ALA A 59 4.82 -11.23 -2.74
CA ALA A 59 5.68 -11.47 -3.89
C ALA A 59 5.42 -10.43 -4.97
N MET A 60 6.40 -9.57 -5.26
CA MET A 60 6.34 -8.57 -6.32
C MET A 60 7.68 -8.52 -7.07
N PRO A 61 7.70 -8.08 -8.33
CA PRO A 61 8.93 -7.72 -9.03
C PRO A 61 9.81 -6.78 -8.18
N GLU A 62 11.11 -6.83 -8.39
CA GLU A 62 12.06 -5.93 -7.75
C GLU A 62 11.60 -4.48 -7.93
N THR A 63 11.34 -3.83 -6.81
CA THR A 63 10.68 -2.53 -6.76
C THR A 63 11.69 -1.48 -6.34
N GLN A 64 11.75 -0.39 -7.09
CA GLN A 64 12.65 0.73 -6.83
C GLN A 64 11.86 2.01 -6.55
N ARG A 65 12.55 3.04 -6.06
CA ARG A 65 11.92 4.35 -5.85
C ARG A 65 11.40 4.90 -7.17
N GLY A 66 10.15 5.33 -7.19
CA GLY A 66 9.48 5.83 -8.40
C GLY A 66 8.63 4.78 -9.13
N ASP A 67 8.72 3.51 -8.75
CA ASP A 67 7.79 2.50 -9.24
C ASP A 67 6.37 2.74 -8.74
N LEU A 68 5.39 2.32 -9.54
CA LEU A 68 3.98 2.41 -9.21
C LEU A 68 3.46 1.05 -8.74
N VAL A 69 2.76 1.05 -7.61
CA VAL A 69 2.12 -0.14 -7.03
C VAL A 69 0.61 0.05 -7.00
N ALA A 70 -0.11 -0.87 -7.64
CA ALA A 70 -1.55 -0.93 -7.61
C ALA A 70 -2.06 -1.74 -6.42
N ILE A 71 -2.88 -1.12 -5.57
CA ILE A 71 -3.66 -1.79 -4.52
C ILE A 71 -5.06 -2.08 -5.09
N ARG A 72 -5.34 -3.33 -5.45
CA ARG A 72 -6.62 -3.70 -6.08
C ARG A 72 -7.76 -3.83 -5.07
N SER A 73 -8.98 -3.80 -5.59
CA SER A 73 -10.22 -3.93 -4.81
C SER A 73 -10.41 -2.85 -3.74
N ALA A 74 -9.92 -1.63 -4.04
CA ALA A 74 -10.00 -0.46 -3.17
C ALA A 74 -11.19 0.48 -3.48
N GLY A 75 -12.03 0.15 -4.47
CA GLY A 75 -13.16 1.01 -4.88
C GLY A 75 -14.29 1.13 -3.85
N ALA A 76 -14.55 0.07 -3.08
CA ALA A 76 -15.55 0.08 -2.00
C ALA A 76 -14.85 0.23 -0.63
N TYR A 77 -15.42 1.09 0.22
CA TYR A 77 -14.91 1.39 1.56
C TYR A 77 -13.42 1.83 1.58
N GLY A 78 -12.94 2.38 0.47
CA GLY A 78 -11.63 3.04 0.37
C GLY A 78 -11.78 4.50 0.76
N GLN A 79 -11.92 5.36 -0.24
CA GLN A 79 -11.98 6.81 -0.06
C GLN A 79 -13.08 7.31 0.90
N VAL A 80 -14.24 6.64 0.95
CA VAL A 80 -15.32 7.00 1.89
C VAL A 80 -14.90 6.85 3.36
N MET A 81 -13.88 6.03 3.65
CA MET A 81 -13.26 5.88 4.97
C MET A 81 -11.91 6.60 5.07
N GLY A 82 -11.57 7.44 4.08
CA GLY A 82 -10.33 8.21 4.07
C GLY A 82 -10.30 9.28 5.18
N MET A 83 -9.13 9.51 5.76
CA MET A 83 -8.93 10.45 6.86
C MET A 83 -7.64 11.25 6.71
N ARG A 84 -7.56 12.44 7.30
CA ARG A 84 -6.35 13.30 7.30
C ARG A 84 -5.40 13.00 8.47
N TYR A 85 -5.28 11.73 8.82
CA TYR A 85 -4.38 11.29 9.89
C TYR A 85 -2.93 11.68 9.53
N ASN A 86 -2.15 12.11 10.53
CA ASN A 86 -0.82 12.72 10.35
C ASN A 86 -0.79 13.95 9.42
N GLN A 87 -1.88 14.72 9.34
CA GLN A 87 -1.99 15.92 8.49
C GLN A 87 -1.69 15.64 7.01
N LYS A 88 -1.85 14.39 6.58
CA LYS A 88 -1.67 13.99 5.19
C LYS A 88 -2.94 14.27 4.40
N ASP A 89 -2.79 14.94 3.27
CA ASP A 89 -3.89 15.13 2.33
C ASP A 89 -4.33 13.81 1.72
N LEU A 90 -5.64 13.73 1.45
CA LEU A 90 -6.27 12.58 0.83
C LEU A 90 -5.83 12.46 -0.63
N ALA A 91 -5.65 11.22 -1.09
CA ALA A 91 -5.41 10.95 -2.49
C ALA A 91 -6.55 11.50 -3.39
N PRO A 92 -6.23 12.14 -4.54
CA PRO A 92 -7.24 12.52 -5.52
C PRO A 92 -7.89 11.29 -6.18
N GLN A 93 -9.12 11.45 -6.64
CA GLN A 93 -9.86 10.43 -7.39
C GLN A 93 -9.90 10.80 -8.87
N TYR A 94 -9.75 9.80 -9.73
CA TYR A 94 -9.85 9.95 -11.17
C TYR A 94 -10.76 8.86 -11.74
N TYR A 95 -11.52 9.21 -12.77
CA TYR A 95 -12.39 8.29 -13.50
C TYR A 95 -11.86 8.17 -14.93
N SER A 96 -11.77 6.94 -15.43
CA SER A 96 -11.50 6.65 -16.85
C SER A 96 -12.77 6.08 -17.47
N GLU A 97 -13.08 6.50 -18.69
CA GLU A 97 -14.17 5.93 -19.51
C GLU A 97 -13.87 4.48 -19.94
#